data_AF-A0AAV8ZTA6-F1
#
_entry.id   AF-A0AAV8ZTA6-F1
#
_cell.length_a   1.000
_cell.length_b   1.000
_cell.length_c   1.000
_cell.angle_alpha   90.00
_cell.angle_beta   90.00
_cell.angle_gamma   90.00
#
_symmetry.space_group_name_H-M   'P 1'
#
loop_
_entity.id
_entity.type
_entity.pdbx_description
1 polymer ?
#
loop_
_entity_poly.entity_id
_entity_poly.type
_entity_poly.pdbx_seq_one_letter_code
_entity_poly.pdbx_strand_id
1 'polypeptide(L)'
;FNINLQTGPSPKPRDDTALHISVRLNQGYIARNSYKDGAWGDEEGKGTLPIGIAQAFEILLLIDPNHYKVAINGQHFCEFAHRIPFADVSHLLIDGDVSITLISWESATEVVGAAASQASQVFAGGPQPSPQQFGPPGYNTPQEQYGPAPVMGYGPPVPPGVSRISFKGSQIISAQPESGFENFIEQAQSVLAGAIKSGAAEKLLSGLLSSGGQQPQTQGQGYIPQN
;
A
#
# COMPACT_ATOMS: atom_id res chain seq x y z
N PHE A 1 17.95 6.89 5.04
CA PHE A 1 17.72 7.13 3.60
C PHE A 1 16.24 7.11 3.30
N ASN A 2 15.85 7.50 2.09
CA ASN A 2 14.46 7.47 1.61
C ASN A 2 14.36 6.73 0.28
N ILE A 3 13.21 6.10 0.05
CA ILE A 3 12.80 5.51 -1.23
C ILE A 3 11.46 6.17 -1.59
N ASN A 4 11.34 6.68 -2.81
CA ASN A 4 10.19 7.47 -3.26
C ASN A 4 9.70 6.90 -4.60
N LEU A 5 8.42 6.52 -4.66
CA LEU A 5 7.70 6.25 -5.90
C LEU A 5 6.98 7.53 -6.33
N GLN A 6 7.45 8.15 -7.42
CA GLN A 6 7.00 9.46 -7.90
C GLN A 6 6.25 9.38 -9.23
N THR A 7 5.38 10.36 -9.45
CA THR A 7 4.65 10.55 -10.73
C THR A 7 5.47 11.27 -11.80
N GLY A 8 6.63 11.83 -11.43
CA GLY A 8 7.56 12.51 -12.33
C GLY A 8 9.02 12.51 -11.82
N PRO A 9 9.97 12.99 -12.65
CA PRO A 9 11.41 12.92 -12.37
C PRO A 9 11.93 13.98 -11.39
N SER A 10 11.14 15.00 -11.05
CA SER A 10 11.64 16.20 -10.38
C SER A 10 11.72 16.03 -8.86
N PRO A 11 12.91 16.25 -8.25
CA PRO A 11 13.03 16.36 -6.80
C PRO A 11 12.74 17.78 -6.29
N LYS A 12 12.85 18.83 -7.14
CA LYS A 12 12.70 20.25 -6.79
C LYS A 12 12.22 21.10 -8.01
N PRO A 13 10.96 21.59 -8.03
CA PRO A 13 9.87 21.26 -7.11
C PRO A 13 9.63 19.74 -7.10
N ARG A 14 9.29 19.17 -5.94
CA ARG A 14 9.07 17.73 -5.81
C ARG A 14 7.79 17.35 -6.56
N ASP A 15 7.90 16.44 -7.53
CA ASP A 15 6.75 15.78 -8.14
C ASP A 15 6.07 14.85 -7.12
N ASP A 16 4.75 14.71 -7.23
CA ASP A 16 3.91 13.94 -6.32
C ASP A 16 4.49 12.53 -6.07
N THR A 17 4.51 12.14 -4.81
CA THR A 17 5.12 10.90 -4.32
C THR A 17 4.01 10.00 -3.78
N ALA A 18 3.60 9.00 -4.56
CA ALA A 18 2.53 8.05 -4.20
C ALA A 18 2.88 7.24 -2.94
N LEU A 19 4.14 6.76 -2.88
CA LEU A 19 4.71 6.09 -1.71
C LEU A 19 6.09 6.66 -1.40
N HIS A 20 6.23 7.25 -0.23
CA HIS A 20 7.51 7.61 0.38
C HIS A 20 7.78 6.66 1.55
N ILE A 21 8.94 5.99 1.54
CA ILE A 21 9.46 5.18 2.64
C ILE A 21 10.70 5.89 3.18
N SER A 22 10.68 6.30 4.46
CA SER A 22 11.79 6.96 5.13
C SER A 22 12.35 6.04 6.21
N VAL A 23 13.56 5.51 6.01
CA VAL A 23 14.26 4.66 6.98
C VAL A 23 15.06 5.56 7.93
N ARG A 24 14.50 5.78 9.11
CA ARG A 24 14.98 6.76 10.11
C ARG A 24 15.71 6.05 11.26
N LEU A 25 16.88 5.50 10.96
CA LEU A 25 17.69 4.69 11.89
C LEU A 25 17.83 5.33 13.29
N ASN A 26 18.15 6.64 13.34
CA ASN A 26 18.33 7.39 14.58
C ASN A 26 17.05 7.57 15.43
N GLN A 27 15.87 7.32 14.84
CA GLN A 27 14.57 7.36 15.52
C GLN A 27 13.99 5.96 15.76
N GLY A 28 14.63 4.89 15.27
CA GLY A 28 14.23 3.51 15.52
C GLY A 28 12.98 3.05 14.75
N TYR A 29 12.58 3.72 13.68
CA TYR A 29 11.40 3.31 12.88
C TYR A 29 11.52 3.62 11.37
N ILE A 30 10.57 3.11 10.60
CA ILE A 30 10.38 3.41 9.18
C ILE A 30 9.04 4.11 9.01
N ALA A 31 9.06 5.35 8.52
CA ALA A 31 7.86 6.12 8.20
C ALA A 31 7.40 5.84 6.77
N ARG A 32 6.08 5.68 6.55
CA ARG A 32 5.48 5.74 5.21
C ARG A 32 4.53 6.94 5.12
N ASN A 33 4.49 7.58 3.96
CA ASN A 33 3.56 8.67 3.67
C ASN A 33 3.39 8.85 2.14
N SER A 34 2.51 9.75 1.74
CA SER A 34 2.45 10.29 0.37
C SER A 34 2.69 11.79 0.42
N TYR A 35 3.29 12.33 -0.64
CA TYR A 35 3.40 13.76 -0.88
C TYR A 35 2.53 14.11 -2.09
N LYS A 36 1.59 15.04 -1.91
CA LYS A 36 0.61 15.41 -2.94
C LYS A 36 0.32 16.90 -2.91
N ASP A 37 0.17 17.52 -4.08
CA ASP A 37 -0.26 18.93 -4.21
C ASP A 37 0.62 19.92 -3.39
N GLY A 38 1.90 19.57 -3.19
CA GLY A 38 2.87 20.35 -2.41
C GLY A 38 2.94 20.05 -0.91
N ALA A 39 2.18 19.09 -0.38
CA ALA A 39 2.08 18.78 1.04
C ALA A 39 2.30 17.30 1.36
N TRP A 40 2.70 16.99 2.60
CA TRP A 40 2.71 15.64 3.15
C TRP A 40 1.33 15.29 3.75
N GLY A 41 0.88 14.04 3.57
CA GLY A 41 -0.30 13.50 4.26
C GLY A 41 0.00 13.00 5.68
N ASP A 42 -0.87 12.15 6.21
CA ASP A 42 -0.69 11.53 7.54
C ASP A 42 0.44 10.48 7.52
N GLU A 43 1.41 10.61 8.44
CA GLU A 43 2.55 9.69 8.53
C GLU A 43 2.19 8.37 9.23
N GLU A 44 2.53 7.25 8.59
CA GLU A 44 2.42 5.91 9.16
C GLU A 44 3.79 5.40 9.67
N GLY A 45 4.02 5.54 10.97
CA GLY A 45 5.25 5.08 11.63
C GLY A 45 5.16 3.74 12.37
N LYS A 46 4.05 2.99 12.26
CA LYS A 46 3.84 1.73 13.01
C LYS A 46 4.68 0.59 12.45
N GLY A 47 5.55 0.02 13.28
CA GLY A 47 6.38 -1.15 12.99
C GLY A 47 7.58 -1.22 13.95
N THR A 48 8.37 -2.28 13.83
CA THR A 48 9.77 -2.29 14.33
C THR A 48 10.70 -1.66 13.28
N LEU A 49 12.00 -1.58 13.55
CA LEU A 49 13.01 -1.25 12.54
C LEU A 49 13.83 -2.52 12.21
N PRO A 50 13.54 -3.21 11.09
CA PRO A 50 14.26 -4.42 10.67
C PRO A 50 15.60 -4.16 9.95
N ILE A 51 16.12 -2.92 9.97
CA ILE A 51 17.35 -2.51 9.27
C ILE A 51 18.31 -1.85 10.27
N GLY A 52 19.50 -2.43 10.46
CA GLY A 52 20.56 -1.86 11.30
C GLY A 52 21.53 -0.93 10.54
N ILE A 53 22.31 -0.15 11.29
CA ILE A 53 23.38 0.69 10.75
C ILE A 53 24.45 -0.19 10.09
N ALA A 54 24.86 0.17 8.87
CA ALA A 54 25.85 -0.55 8.05
C ALA A 54 25.55 -2.05 7.79
N GLN A 55 24.30 -2.48 7.97
CA GLN A 55 23.85 -3.82 7.59
C GLN A 55 23.33 -3.82 6.15
N ALA A 56 23.55 -4.93 5.44
CA ALA A 56 22.84 -5.20 4.19
C ALA A 56 21.35 -5.41 4.49
N PHE A 57 20.50 -5.00 3.55
CA PHE A 57 19.06 -5.17 3.64
C PHE A 57 18.46 -5.46 2.27
N GLU A 58 17.28 -6.06 2.29
CA GLU A 58 16.41 -6.30 1.14
C GLU A 58 15.07 -5.60 1.41
N ILE A 59 14.54 -4.88 0.43
CA ILE A 59 13.18 -4.33 0.47
C ILE A 59 12.45 -4.81 -0.79
N LEU A 60 11.33 -5.51 -0.62
CA LEU A 60 10.45 -5.93 -1.70
C LEU A 60 9.16 -5.12 -1.64
N LEU A 61 8.69 -4.70 -2.81
CA LEU A 61 7.42 -3.98 -2.98
C LEU A 61 6.55 -4.74 -3.97
N LEU A 62 5.42 -5.28 -3.50
CA LEU A 62 4.33 -5.71 -4.36
C LEU A 62 3.32 -4.57 -4.49
N ILE A 63 2.87 -4.30 -5.72
CA ILE A 63 1.78 -3.37 -6.00
C ILE A 63 0.54 -4.23 -6.29
N ASP A 64 -0.45 -4.21 -5.39
CA ASP A 64 -1.77 -4.78 -5.64
C ASP A 64 -2.80 -3.67 -5.95
N PRO A 65 -4.05 -3.98 -6.36
CA PRO A 65 -5.03 -2.95 -6.73
C PRO A 65 -5.42 -1.93 -5.62
N ASN A 66 -5.10 -2.22 -4.36
CA ASN A 66 -5.50 -1.45 -3.17
C ASN A 66 -4.30 -0.93 -2.35
N HIS A 67 -3.21 -1.68 -2.30
CA HIS A 67 -2.04 -1.39 -1.45
C HIS A 67 -0.70 -1.57 -2.17
N TYR A 68 0.31 -0.86 -1.64
CA TYR A 68 1.70 -1.31 -1.70
C TYR A 68 1.95 -2.25 -0.50
N LYS A 69 2.29 -3.51 -0.76
CA LYS A 69 2.74 -4.46 0.28
C LYS A 69 4.27 -4.45 0.35
N VAL A 70 4.81 -4.20 1.54
CA VAL A 70 6.24 -4.04 1.80
C VAL A 70 6.74 -5.24 2.60
N ALA A 71 7.75 -5.93 2.09
CA ALA A 71 8.53 -6.89 2.87
C ALA A 71 9.97 -6.39 3.02
N ILE A 72 10.60 -6.70 4.15
CA ILE A 72 11.98 -6.34 4.44
C ILE A 72 12.71 -7.58 4.96
N ASN A 73 13.87 -7.90 4.38
CA ASN A 73 14.70 -9.06 4.74
C ASN A 73 13.91 -10.39 4.79
N GLY A 74 13.10 -10.66 3.76
CA GLY A 74 12.27 -11.86 3.69
C GLY A 74 11.07 -11.94 4.64
N GLN A 75 10.65 -10.83 5.26
CA GLN A 75 9.49 -10.80 6.16
C GLN A 75 8.52 -9.68 5.77
N HIS A 76 7.21 -9.97 5.75
CA HIS A 76 6.18 -8.94 5.59
C HIS A 76 6.30 -7.88 6.70
N PHE A 77 6.42 -6.61 6.30
CA PHE A 77 6.64 -5.48 7.20
C PHE A 77 5.40 -4.61 7.37
N CYS A 78 4.77 -4.19 6.27
CA CYS A 78 3.53 -3.41 6.30
C CYS A 78 2.83 -3.37 4.93
N GLU A 79 1.52 -3.10 4.95
CA GLU A 79 0.76 -2.64 3.79
C GLU A 79 0.52 -1.12 3.91
N PHE A 80 0.51 -0.41 2.79
CA PHE A 80 0.22 1.03 2.69
C PHE A 80 -0.80 1.27 1.57
N ALA A 81 -1.95 1.86 1.89
CA ALA A 81 -3.06 2.03 0.94
C ALA A 81 -2.77 3.11 -0.10
N HIS A 82 -3.27 2.92 -1.33
CA HIS A 82 -3.08 3.87 -2.43
C HIS A 82 -3.76 5.22 -2.16
N ARG A 83 -2.97 6.26 -1.89
CA ARG A 83 -3.44 7.66 -1.75
C ARG A 83 -3.34 8.48 -3.04
N ILE A 84 -2.58 7.96 -4.01
CA ILE A 84 -2.43 8.41 -5.40
C ILE A 84 -2.54 7.13 -6.26
N PRO A 85 -3.17 7.16 -7.46
CA PRO A 85 -3.23 5.98 -8.32
C PRO A 85 -1.84 5.42 -8.62
N PHE A 86 -1.61 4.14 -8.37
CA PHE A 86 -0.31 3.50 -8.64
C PHE A 86 0.07 3.53 -10.13
N ALA A 87 -0.90 3.66 -11.03
CA ALA A 87 -0.70 3.81 -12.47
C ALA A 87 -0.08 5.16 -12.87
N ASP A 88 -0.14 6.18 -12.00
CA ASP A 88 0.50 7.48 -12.24
C ASP A 88 1.99 7.45 -11.87
N VAL A 89 2.47 6.42 -11.17
CA VAL A 89 3.88 6.26 -10.78
C VAL A 89 4.71 5.90 -12.00
N SER A 90 5.76 6.70 -12.24
CA SER A 90 6.65 6.54 -13.38
C SER A 90 8.14 6.60 -13.01
N HIS A 91 8.49 7.06 -11.81
CA HIS A 91 9.87 7.29 -11.38
C HIS A 91 10.16 6.71 -9.99
N LEU A 92 11.37 6.17 -9.82
CA LEU A 92 11.93 5.70 -8.55
C LEU A 92 13.09 6.64 -8.14
N LEU A 93 12.91 7.40 -7.07
CA LEU A 93 13.96 8.23 -6.48
C LEU A 93 14.40 7.63 -5.14
N ILE A 94 15.68 7.26 -5.04
CA ILE A 94 16.32 6.84 -3.79
C ILE A 94 17.29 7.95 -3.36
N ASP A 95 17.22 8.37 -2.09
CA ASP A 95 17.99 9.52 -1.60
C ASP A 95 18.51 9.37 -0.15
N GLY A 96 19.54 10.14 0.18
CA GLY A 96 20.21 10.12 1.49
C GLY A 96 21.29 9.03 1.62
N ASP A 97 21.68 8.75 2.86
CA ASP A 97 22.79 7.84 3.20
C ASP A 97 22.40 6.36 3.02
N VAL A 98 22.73 5.79 1.84
CA VAL A 98 22.49 4.40 1.46
C VAL A 98 23.38 3.98 0.28
N SER A 99 23.87 2.74 0.30
CA SER A 99 24.51 2.09 -0.85
C SER A 99 23.54 1.08 -1.49
N ILE A 100 23.30 1.21 -2.79
CA ILE A 100 22.39 0.31 -3.54
C ILE A 100 23.21 -0.66 -4.40
N THR A 101 23.05 -1.96 -4.15
CA THR A 101 23.75 -3.04 -4.88
C THR A 101 22.99 -3.50 -6.12
N LEU A 102 21.65 -3.54 -6.05
CA LEU A 102 20.78 -4.04 -7.10
C LEU A 102 19.41 -3.37 -6.99
N ILE A 103 18.82 -3.05 -8.14
CA ILE A 103 17.40 -2.74 -8.31
C ILE A 103 16.89 -3.70 -9.38
N SER A 104 15.78 -4.38 -9.10
CA SER A 104 15.09 -5.24 -10.05
C SER A 104 13.58 -4.96 -9.95
N TRP A 105 12.86 -5.16 -11.04
CA TRP A 105 11.40 -5.08 -11.08
C TRP A 105 10.88 -6.13 -12.06
N GLU A 106 9.74 -6.72 -11.74
CA GLU A 106 9.06 -7.69 -12.60
C GLU A 106 7.65 -7.17 -12.87
N SER A 107 7.32 -6.99 -14.15
CA SER A 107 5.95 -6.71 -14.58
C SER A 107 5.17 -8.03 -14.56
N ALA A 108 4.18 -8.15 -13.68
CA ALA A 108 3.26 -9.27 -13.70
C ALA A 108 2.48 -9.26 -15.02
N THR A 109 2.84 -10.15 -15.96
CA THR A 109 1.96 -10.46 -17.08
C THR A 109 0.69 -11.07 -16.52
N GLU A 110 -0.45 -10.41 -16.75
CA GLU A 110 -1.75 -10.98 -16.44
C GLU A 110 -1.87 -12.36 -17.09
N VAL A 111 -1.96 -13.40 -16.27
CA VAL A 111 -2.40 -14.70 -16.74
C VAL A 111 -3.90 -14.58 -16.95
N VAL A 112 -4.31 -14.15 -18.16
CA VAL A 112 -5.70 -13.89 -18.53
C VAL A 112 -6.48 -15.20 -18.60
N GLY A 113 -6.75 -15.78 -17.43
CA GLY A 113 -7.54 -16.98 -17.25
C GLY A 113 -8.97 -16.68 -17.66
N ALA A 114 -9.36 -17.16 -18.84
CA ALA A 114 -10.64 -16.88 -19.48
C ALA A 114 -11.82 -17.57 -18.74
N ALA A 115 -12.15 -17.08 -17.55
CA ALA A 115 -13.29 -17.47 -16.73
C ALA A 115 -14.45 -16.47 -16.90
N ALA A 116 -14.80 -16.17 -18.15
CA ALA A 116 -16.05 -15.48 -18.47
C ALA A 116 -17.21 -16.40 -18.07
N SER A 117 -17.76 -16.20 -16.87
CA SER A 117 -18.84 -17.00 -16.32
C SER A 117 -20.05 -16.95 -17.26
N GLN A 118 -20.36 -18.08 -17.89
CA GLN A 118 -21.44 -18.16 -18.88
C GLN A 118 -22.80 -17.87 -18.21
N ALA A 119 -23.30 -16.65 -18.41
CA ALA A 119 -24.63 -16.26 -17.98
C ALA A 119 -25.66 -17.15 -18.69
N SER A 120 -26.20 -18.12 -17.96
CA SER A 120 -27.12 -19.11 -18.51
C SER A 120 -28.44 -18.44 -18.91
N GLN A 121 -28.69 -18.37 -20.21
CA GLN A 121 -29.93 -17.86 -20.79
C GLN A 121 -31.09 -18.78 -20.41
N VAL A 122 -31.90 -18.37 -19.42
CA VAL A 122 -33.17 -19.02 -19.09
C VAL A 122 -34.32 -18.32 -19.81
N PHE A 123 -35.12 -19.11 -20.52
CA PHE A 123 -36.10 -18.65 -21.51
C PHE A 123 -37.41 -18.14 -20.88
N ALA A 124 -38.20 -17.40 -21.67
CA ALA A 124 -39.40 -16.70 -21.21
C ALA A 124 -40.56 -17.62 -20.74
N GLY A 125 -41.37 -17.12 -19.78
CA GLY A 125 -42.38 -17.93 -19.08
C GLY A 125 -43.61 -17.21 -18.49
N GLY A 126 -44.07 -16.10 -19.09
CA GLY A 126 -45.41 -15.51 -18.84
C GLY A 126 -45.64 -14.75 -17.52
N PRO A 127 -46.70 -13.90 -17.44
CA PRO A 127 -47.05 -13.16 -16.23
C PRO A 127 -47.91 -14.02 -15.27
N GLN A 128 -47.48 -14.12 -14.01
CA GLN A 128 -48.21 -14.82 -12.95
C GLN A 128 -49.34 -13.94 -12.36
N PRO A 129 -50.60 -14.41 -12.32
CA PRO A 129 -51.70 -13.66 -11.70
C PRO A 129 -51.62 -13.70 -10.17
N SER A 130 -51.99 -12.60 -9.51
CA SER A 130 -52.10 -12.51 -8.05
C SER A 130 -53.46 -13.03 -7.54
N PRO A 131 -53.54 -13.71 -6.38
CA PRO A 131 -54.81 -14.13 -5.80
C PRO A 131 -55.65 -12.94 -5.34
N GLN A 132 -56.91 -12.84 -5.80
CA GLN A 132 -57.83 -11.82 -5.30
C GLN A 132 -58.37 -12.20 -3.90
N GLN A 133 -58.06 -11.38 -2.89
CA GLN A 133 -58.70 -11.50 -1.57
C GLN A 133 -60.16 -11.02 -1.62
N PHE A 134 -61.09 -11.87 -1.19
CA PHE A 134 -62.52 -11.55 -1.10
C PHE A 134 -62.82 -10.69 0.14
N GLY A 135 -63.58 -9.61 -0.04
CA GLY A 135 -64.06 -8.74 1.05
C GLY A 135 -65.40 -8.08 0.68
N PRO A 136 -66.38 -7.97 1.62
CA PRO A 136 -67.72 -7.47 1.33
C PRO A 136 -67.81 -5.92 1.30
N PRO A 137 -68.83 -5.35 0.64
CA PRO A 137 -68.93 -3.90 0.39
C PRO A 137 -69.53 -3.09 1.57
N GLY A 138 -69.10 -1.83 1.67
CA GLY A 138 -69.62 -0.82 2.61
C GLY A 138 -69.64 0.59 1.97
N TYR A 139 -70.47 1.50 2.49
CA TYR A 139 -70.88 2.76 1.82
C TYR A 139 -70.06 4.02 2.21
N ASN A 140 -70.30 5.12 1.48
CA ASN A 140 -69.52 6.37 1.39
C ASN A 140 -69.79 7.46 2.47
N THR A 141 -68.73 8.22 2.82
CA THR A 141 -68.68 9.70 3.10
C THR A 141 -69.42 10.32 4.32
N PRO A 142 -69.15 11.59 4.75
CA PRO A 142 -67.85 12.29 4.90
C PRO A 142 -67.66 13.16 6.20
N GLN A 143 -66.40 13.37 6.58
CA GLN A 143 -65.72 14.55 7.21
C GLN A 143 -66.48 15.69 7.97
N GLU A 144 -66.12 15.93 9.27
CA GLU A 144 -66.27 17.16 10.12
C GLU A 144 -65.59 16.93 11.52
N GLN A 145 -65.34 17.85 12.51
CA GLN A 145 -65.11 19.32 12.60
C GLN A 145 -64.53 19.71 14.03
N TYR A 146 -63.45 20.53 14.13
CA TYR A 146 -62.87 21.22 15.33
C TYR A 146 -62.39 20.31 16.53
N GLY A 147 -61.43 20.63 17.41
CA GLY A 147 -60.77 21.88 17.88
C GLY A 147 -59.47 21.61 18.72
N PRO A 148 -59.00 22.53 19.60
CA PRO A 148 -57.58 22.60 20.04
C PRO A 148 -57.18 21.85 21.35
N ALA A 149 -55.85 21.75 21.57
CA ALA A 149 -55.19 21.02 22.68
C ALA A 149 -54.88 21.85 23.94
N PRO A 150 -54.49 21.20 25.07
CA PRO A 150 -53.09 21.40 25.52
C PRO A 150 -52.37 20.17 26.17
N VAL A 151 -51.07 20.05 25.84
CA VAL A 151 -49.90 19.63 26.66
C VAL A 151 -50.06 18.61 27.80
N MET A 152 -49.36 17.46 27.72
CA MET A 152 -48.31 16.98 28.68
C MET A 152 -47.88 15.51 28.46
N GLY A 153 -46.55 15.27 28.39
CA GLY A 153 -45.93 14.03 28.89
C GLY A 153 -45.71 12.83 27.93
N TYR A 154 -44.57 12.17 28.15
CA TYR A 154 -44.16 10.81 27.71
C TYR A 154 -43.98 10.52 26.21
N GLY A 155 -42.74 10.12 25.85
CA GLY A 155 -42.38 9.59 24.54
C GLY A 155 -42.66 8.09 24.38
N PRO A 156 -42.47 7.53 23.17
CA PRO A 156 -42.88 6.15 22.84
C PRO A 156 -42.04 5.07 23.54
N PRO A 157 -42.62 3.88 23.80
CA PRO A 157 -41.91 2.76 24.44
C PRO A 157 -40.90 2.09 23.49
N VAL A 158 -39.82 1.56 24.07
CA VAL A 158 -38.76 0.85 23.33
C VAL A 158 -39.16 -0.61 23.08
N PRO A 159 -39.02 -1.15 21.85
CA PRO A 159 -39.31 -2.56 21.57
C PRO A 159 -38.35 -3.53 22.30
N PRO A 160 -38.85 -4.67 22.81
CA PRO A 160 -37.99 -5.69 23.45
C PRO A 160 -37.22 -6.50 22.40
N GLY A 161 -35.91 -6.25 22.26
CA GLY A 161 -35.07 -6.99 21.29
C GLY A 161 -33.56 -6.79 21.38
N VAL A 162 -33.02 -6.19 22.45
CA VAL A 162 -31.60 -5.78 22.52
C VAL A 162 -30.73 -6.83 23.22
N SER A 163 -30.24 -7.81 22.46
CA SER A 163 -29.19 -8.73 22.93
C SER A 163 -27.87 -7.97 23.18
N ARG A 164 -27.50 -7.78 24.45
CA ARG A 164 -26.21 -7.18 24.84
C ARG A 164 -25.07 -8.14 24.55
N ILE A 165 -24.40 -7.99 23.40
CA ILE A 165 -23.13 -8.68 23.15
C ILE A 165 -22.04 -8.00 24.00
N SER A 166 -21.64 -8.69 25.07
CA SER A 166 -20.53 -8.31 25.94
C SER A 166 -19.42 -9.35 25.81
N PHE A 167 -18.40 -9.07 24.99
CA PHE A 167 -17.16 -9.85 24.99
C PHE A 167 -15.96 -8.98 25.35
N LYS A 168 -15.16 -9.51 26.28
CA LYS A 168 -13.86 -8.96 26.69
C LYS A 168 -12.78 -9.42 25.71
N GLY A 169 -11.69 -8.65 25.64
CA GLY A 169 -10.43 -9.11 25.06
C GLY A 169 -10.22 -8.62 23.64
N SER A 170 -9.66 -7.42 23.51
CA SER A 170 -8.97 -7.00 22.30
C SER A 170 -7.73 -7.85 22.12
N GLN A 171 -7.89 -9.02 21.49
CA GLN A 171 -6.75 -9.80 21.01
C GLN A 171 -5.94 -8.96 20.04
N ILE A 172 -4.61 -9.11 20.08
CA ILE A 172 -3.75 -8.48 19.08
C ILE A 172 -4.12 -9.10 17.73
N ILE A 173 -4.48 -8.26 16.75
CA ILE A 173 -4.68 -8.72 15.38
C ILE A 173 -3.30 -9.04 14.81
N SER A 174 -2.84 -10.27 15.01
CA SER A 174 -1.84 -10.87 14.14
C SER A 174 -2.44 -10.92 12.74
N ALA A 175 -1.91 -10.12 11.81
CA ALA A 175 -2.30 -10.22 10.41
C ALA A 175 -2.08 -11.66 9.95
N GLN A 176 -3.15 -12.29 9.43
CA GLN A 176 -2.98 -13.54 8.68
C GLN A 176 -2.15 -13.20 7.44
N PRO A 177 -1.03 -13.88 7.18
CA PRO A 177 -0.34 -13.74 5.91
C PRO A 177 -1.28 -14.22 4.81
N GLU A 178 -1.70 -13.33 3.92
CA GLU A 178 -2.35 -13.76 2.69
C GLU A 178 -1.32 -14.49 1.85
N SER A 179 -1.52 -15.80 1.64
CA SER A 179 -0.48 -16.72 1.15
C SER A 179 0.12 -16.31 -0.20
N GLY A 180 -0.60 -15.52 -1.00
CA GLY A 180 -0.07 -14.92 -2.23
C GLY A 180 1.13 -13.99 -2.01
N PHE A 181 1.21 -13.26 -0.89
CA PHE A 181 2.33 -12.35 -0.63
C PHE A 181 3.58 -13.08 -0.12
N GLU A 182 3.43 -14.07 0.77
CA GLU A 182 4.55 -14.90 1.21
C GLU A 182 5.14 -15.71 0.03
N ASN A 183 4.28 -16.27 -0.84
CA ASN A 183 4.70 -16.90 -2.09
C ASN A 183 5.47 -15.93 -3.02
N PHE A 184 5.13 -14.64 -3.03
CA PHE A 184 5.85 -13.62 -3.79
C PHE A 184 7.21 -13.30 -3.17
N ILE A 185 7.31 -13.23 -1.84
CA ILE A 185 8.60 -13.06 -1.13
C ILE A 185 9.54 -14.22 -1.47
N GLU A 186 9.09 -15.47 -1.34
CA GLU A 186 9.91 -16.65 -1.67
C GLU A 186 10.41 -16.64 -3.12
N GLN A 187 9.55 -16.26 -4.07
CA GLN A 187 9.91 -16.15 -5.49
C GLN A 187 10.94 -15.04 -5.74
N ALA A 188 10.71 -13.84 -5.20
CA ALA A 188 11.63 -12.71 -5.36
C ALA A 188 13.01 -13.02 -4.73
N GLN A 189 13.04 -13.63 -3.55
CA GLN A 189 14.30 -14.07 -2.92
C GLN A 189 15.03 -15.13 -3.74
N SER A 190 14.31 -16.06 -4.38
CA SER A 190 14.88 -17.05 -5.30
C SER A 190 15.54 -16.38 -6.52
N VAL A 191 14.86 -15.40 -7.13
CA VAL A 191 15.39 -14.61 -8.26
C VAL A 191 16.63 -13.81 -7.85
N LEU A 192 16.57 -13.08 -6.73
CA LEU A 192 17.69 -12.30 -6.20
C LEU A 192 18.90 -13.19 -5.86
N ALA A 193 18.67 -14.34 -5.22
CA ALA A 193 19.73 -15.33 -4.96
C ALA A 193 20.32 -15.88 -6.28
N GLY A 194 19.53 -16.04 -7.34
CA GLY A 194 20.01 -16.40 -8.68
C GLY A 194 20.86 -15.31 -9.34
N ALA A 195 20.45 -14.05 -9.25
CA ALA A 195 21.18 -12.89 -9.77
C ALA A 195 22.53 -12.67 -9.06
N ILE A 196 22.61 -13.00 -7.77
CA ILE A 196 23.87 -13.01 -7.00
C ILE A 196 24.74 -14.20 -7.44
N LYS A 197 24.22 -15.44 -7.37
CA LYS A 197 24.98 -16.67 -7.69
C LYS A 197 25.49 -16.76 -9.14
N SER A 198 24.85 -16.05 -10.08
CA SER A 198 25.30 -15.95 -11.48
C SER A 198 26.41 -14.90 -11.70
N GLY A 199 26.84 -14.20 -10.64
CA GLY A 199 27.86 -13.16 -10.70
C GLY A 199 27.40 -11.88 -11.41
N ALA A 200 26.10 -11.73 -11.69
CA ALA A 200 25.57 -10.53 -12.34
C ALA A 200 25.69 -9.31 -11.42
N ALA A 201 25.32 -9.45 -10.14
CA ALA A 201 25.58 -8.43 -9.12
C ALA A 201 27.08 -8.26 -8.82
N GLU A 202 27.83 -9.36 -8.76
CA GLU A 202 29.25 -9.35 -8.38
C GLU A 202 30.15 -8.65 -9.40
N LYS A 203 29.83 -8.73 -10.71
CA LYS A 203 30.53 -7.98 -11.77
C LYS A 203 30.37 -6.47 -11.60
N LEU A 204 29.22 -5.99 -11.13
CA LEU A 204 28.99 -4.57 -10.86
C LEU A 204 29.75 -4.12 -9.59
N LEU A 205 29.70 -4.92 -8.52
CA LEU A 205 30.46 -4.68 -7.28
C LEU A 205 31.98 -4.64 -7.52
N SER A 206 32.50 -5.55 -8.36
CA SER A 206 33.93 -5.61 -8.68
C SER A 206 34.43 -4.34 -9.40
N GLY A 207 33.60 -3.73 -10.27
CA GLY A 207 33.93 -2.44 -10.90
C GLY A 207 34.01 -1.27 -9.92
N LEU A 208 33.18 -1.28 -8.87
CA LEU A 208 33.18 -0.26 -7.82
C LEU A 208 34.34 -0.43 -6.83
N LEU A 209 34.72 -1.67 -6.50
CA LEU A 209 35.84 -1.95 -5.60
C LEU A 209 37.22 -1.80 -6.27
N SER A 210 37.31 -2.01 -7.59
CA SER A 210 38.58 -1.86 -8.34
C SER A 210 38.93 -0.41 -8.71
N SER A 211 37.99 0.53 -8.61
CA SER A 211 38.21 1.95 -8.97
C SER A 211 38.72 2.82 -7.80
N GLY A 212 38.72 2.33 -6.55
CA GLY A 212 39.21 3.05 -5.37
C GLY A 212 40.73 3.07 -5.16
N GLY A 213 41.53 2.82 -6.22
CA GLY A 213 42.89 2.26 -6.08
C GLY A 213 44.05 2.96 -6.79
N GLN A 214 43.97 4.25 -7.14
CA GLN A 214 45.14 4.99 -7.67
C GLN A 214 45.38 6.31 -6.92
N GLN A 215 46.51 6.38 -6.20
CA GLN A 215 47.04 7.63 -5.66
C GLN A 215 47.55 8.53 -6.82
N PRO A 216 47.25 9.83 -6.84
CA PRO A 216 47.89 10.74 -7.78
C PRO A 216 49.38 10.89 -7.41
N GLN A 217 50.27 10.44 -8.29
CA GLN A 217 51.70 10.73 -8.15
C GLN A 217 51.96 12.23 -8.32
N THR A 218 52.35 12.90 -7.25
CA THR A 218 52.79 14.30 -7.28
C THR A 218 54.13 14.40 -8.01
N GLN A 219 54.10 14.67 -9.31
CA GLN A 219 55.30 15.07 -10.05
C GLN A 219 55.77 16.43 -9.54
N GLY A 220 56.95 16.46 -8.93
CA GLY A 220 57.55 17.71 -8.45
C GLY A 220 58.04 18.58 -9.60
N GLN A 221 57.57 19.83 -9.66
CA GLN A 221 58.23 20.89 -10.42
C GLN A 221 58.99 21.79 -9.44
N GLY A 222 60.28 21.99 -9.72
CA GLY A 222 61.17 22.74 -8.83
C GLY A 222 60.97 24.24 -8.91
N TYR A 223 60.96 24.91 -7.76
CA TYR A 223 61.05 26.37 -7.69
C TYR A 223 62.51 26.81 -7.82
N ILE A 224 62.78 27.74 -8.74
CA ILE A 224 64.09 28.40 -8.88
C ILE A 224 63.92 29.83 -8.35
N PRO A 225 64.64 30.25 -7.30
CA PRO A 225 64.65 31.65 -6.88
C PRO A 225 65.50 32.49 -7.86
N GLN A 226 65.00 33.67 -8.21
CA GLN A 226 65.81 34.79 -8.70
C GLN A 226 65.67 35.96 -7.70
N ASN A 227 66.72 36.79 -7.64
CA ASN A 227 66.96 37.85 -6.63
C ASN A 227 65.73 38.66 -6.20
#